data_AF-A0A0S8HKK9-F1
#
_entry.id   AF-A0A0S8HKK9-F1
#
_cell.length_a   1.000
_cell.length_b   1.000
_cell.length_c   1.000
_cell.angle_alpha   90.00
_cell.angle_beta   90.00
_cell.angle_gamma   90.00
#
_symmetry.space_group_name_H-M   'P 1'
#
loop_
_entity.id
_entity.type
_entity.pdbx_description
1 polymer ?
#
loop_
_entity_poly.entity_id
_entity_poly.type
_entity_poly.pdbx_seq_one_letter_code
_entity_poly.pdbx_strand_id
1 'polypeptide(L)'
;MKHELASGVRYDSIFMGIYLGMEEKDFYTHCWLLNREGLIRQGTSNTTVEYQVKEELKNPGTMDFYPVFENEVIVEMPVRFRYNGWTPWNEELSSDKLQEDVLRWYKKCYGSGFITVKHPDRGRAFVKVDGNRRITIFKEDDIHVWAVFTDMLAKREMPDTITGGIINKDIVKELGK
;
A
#
# COMPACT_ATOMS: atom_id res chain seq x y z
N MET A 1 -10.50 8.87 -14.43
CA MET A 1 -10.38 9.50 -13.10
C MET A 1 -11.64 10.27 -12.71
N LYS A 2 -12.09 11.31 -13.45
CA LYS A 2 -13.31 12.08 -13.07
C LYS A 2 -14.61 11.27 -13.00
N HIS A 3 -14.78 10.23 -13.84
CA HIS A 3 -16.00 9.42 -13.87
C HIS A 3 -16.22 8.53 -12.63
N GLU A 4 -15.14 8.00 -12.03
CA GLU A 4 -15.25 7.10 -10.87
C GLU A 4 -15.68 7.86 -9.60
N LEU A 5 -15.08 9.02 -9.32
CA LEU A 5 -15.49 9.86 -8.19
C LEU A 5 -16.93 10.40 -8.33
N ALA A 6 -17.41 10.57 -9.57
CA ALA A 6 -18.75 11.08 -9.85
C ALA A 6 -19.85 10.02 -9.69
N SER A 7 -19.49 8.73 -9.54
CA SER A 7 -20.46 7.64 -9.37
C SER A 7 -21.17 7.66 -8.01
N GLY A 8 -20.58 8.33 -6.99
CA GLY A 8 -21.08 8.34 -5.62
C GLY A 8 -20.91 7.02 -4.85
N VAL A 9 -20.34 5.98 -5.48
CA VAL A 9 -20.10 4.67 -4.87
C VAL A 9 -18.79 4.71 -4.06
N ARG A 10 -18.85 4.26 -2.80
CA ARG A 10 -17.67 4.12 -1.93
C ARG A 10 -17.15 2.68 -1.93
N TYR A 11 -15.83 2.54 -1.97
CA TYR A 11 -15.08 1.29 -1.89
C TYR A 11 -14.05 1.37 -0.78
N ASP A 12 -14.45 1.11 0.46
CA ASP A 12 -13.57 1.33 1.60
C ASP A 12 -12.76 0.09 2.00
N SER A 13 -13.19 -1.13 1.66
CA SER A 13 -12.50 -2.37 2.06
C SER A 13 -11.04 -2.42 1.58
N ILE A 14 -10.14 -2.87 2.44
CA ILE A 14 -8.71 -3.05 2.13
C ILE A 14 -8.38 -4.56 2.17
N PHE A 15 -8.01 -5.13 3.32
CA PHE A 15 -7.75 -6.56 3.51
C PHE A 15 -7.97 -6.95 4.96
N MET A 16 -8.15 -8.26 5.24
CA MET A 16 -8.26 -8.80 6.61
C MET A 16 -9.33 -8.10 7.47
N GLY A 17 -10.40 -7.57 6.86
CA GLY A 17 -11.44 -6.81 7.56
C GLY A 17 -11.12 -5.33 7.83
N ILE A 18 -9.92 -4.85 7.45
CA ILE A 18 -9.53 -3.44 7.52
C ILE A 18 -10.14 -2.67 6.35
N TYR A 19 -10.54 -1.41 6.59
CA TYR A 19 -11.16 -0.53 5.59
C TYR A 19 -10.76 0.94 5.80
N LEU A 20 -10.84 1.75 4.74
CA LEU A 20 -10.65 3.21 4.76
C LEU A 20 -11.77 3.86 5.58
N GLY A 21 -11.43 4.81 6.44
CA GLY A 21 -12.37 5.43 7.39
C GLY A 21 -12.58 4.64 8.68
N MET A 22 -11.91 3.50 8.87
CA MET A 22 -11.88 2.78 10.14
C MET A 22 -11.28 3.69 11.23
N GLU A 23 -11.90 3.75 12.40
CA GLU A 23 -11.38 4.49 13.55
C GLU A 23 -10.06 3.89 14.04
N GLU A 24 -9.14 4.73 14.49
CA GLU A 24 -7.83 4.31 15.00
C GLU A 24 -7.93 3.29 16.14
N LYS A 25 -8.84 3.51 17.09
CA LYS A 25 -9.13 2.57 18.18
C LYS A 25 -9.57 1.20 17.67
N ASP A 26 -10.43 1.19 16.66
CA ASP A 26 -10.96 -0.04 16.09
C ASP A 26 -9.87 -0.79 15.33
N PHE A 27 -8.98 -0.08 14.63
CA PHE A 27 -7.81 -0.68 14.02
C PHE A 27 -6.92 -1.41 15.03
N TYR A 28 -6.60 -0.77 16.17
CA TYR A 28 -5.78 -1.42 17.20
C TYR A 28 -6.48 -2.62 17.82
N THR A 29 -7.78 -2.50 18.11
CA THR A 29 -8.58 -3.60 18.67
C THR A 29 -8.63 -4.78 17.71
N HIS A 30 -8.83 -4.50 16.42
CA HIS A 30 -8.87 -5.49 15.36
C HIS A 30 -7.52 -6.20 15.18
N CYS A 31 -6.42 -5.45 15.16
CA CYS A 31 -5.07 -6.03 15.08
C CYS A 31 -4.74 -6.88 16.31
N TRP A 32 -5.19 -6.47 17.50
CA TRP A 32 -5.01 -7.29 18.70
C TRP A 32 -5.74 -8.64 18.58
N LEU A 33 -6.95 -8.67 18.05
CA LEU A 33 -7.71 -9.90 17.82
C LEU A 33 -7.01 -10.81 16.80
N LEU A 34 -6.61 -10.26 15.65
CA LEU A 34 -5.89 -11.00 14.62
C LEU A 34 -4.55 -11.57 15.13
N ASN A 35 -3.86 -10.82 16.00
CA ASN A 35 -2.62 -11.29 16.62
C ASN A 35 -2.86 -12.45 17.58
N ARG A 36 -3.93 -12.36 18.40
CA ARG A 36 -4.34 -13.44 19.31
C ARG A 36 -4.71 -14.73 18.56
N GLU A 37 -5.24 -14.60 17.35
CA GLU A 37 -5.55 -15.71 16.44
C GLU A 37 -4.30 -16.24 15.70
N GLY A 38 -3.13 -15.62 15.87
CA GLY A 38 -1.88 -16.02 15.22
C GLY A 38 -1.82 -15.67 13.73
N LEU A 39 -2.71 -14.82 13.24
CA LEU A 39 -2.76 -14.42 11.83
C LEU A 39 -1.73 -13.35 11.50
N ILE A 40 -1.47 -12.42 12.43
CA ILE A 40 -0.47 -11.36 12.30
C ILE A 40 0.46 -11.33 13.50
N ARG A 41 1.61 -10.69 13.32
CA ARG A 41 2.56 -10.41 14.40
C ARG A 41 3.09 -8.99 14.31
N GLN A 42 3.84 -8.59 15.32
CA GLN A 42 4.61 -7.35 15.26
C GLN A 42 5.72 -7.48 14.22
N GLY A 43 5.85 -6.47 13.36
CA GLY A 43 6.90 -6.39 12.35
C GLY A 43 8.27 -6.08 12.94
N THR A 44 9.30 -6.21 12.12
CA THR A 44 10.71 -6.26 12.56
C THR A 44 11.22 -4.94 13.14
N SER A 45 10.61 -3.81 12.75
CA SER A 45 10.93 -2.48 13.31
C SER A 45 10.09 -2.12 14.54
N ASN A 46 9.22 -3.03 15.01
CA ASN A 46 8.24 -2.80 16.08
C ASN A 46 7.20 -1.71 15.80
N THR A 47 7.21 -1.09 14.62
CA THR A 47 6.31 -0.01 14.22
C THR A 47 5.26 -0.44 13.20
N THR A 48 5.29 -1.69 12.74
CA THR A 48 4.39 -2.23 11.72
C THR A 48 3.67 -3.48 12.21
N VAL A 49 2.53 -3.76 11.59
CA VAL A 49 1.88 -5.06 11.63
C VAL A 49 2.44 -5.91 10.49
N GLU A 50 2.78 -7.16 10.79
CA GLU A 50 3.35 -8.09 9.82
C GLU A 50 2.41 -9.29 9.59
N TYR A 51 2.20 -9.60 8.32
CA TYR A 51 1.52 -10.78 7.83
C TYR A 51 2.46 -11.62 6.96
N GLN A 52 2.44 -12.94 7.14
CA GLN A 52 3.22 -13.88 6.32
C GLN A 52 2.38 -14.35 5.14
N VAL A 53 2.75 -13.89 3.94
CA VAL A 53 2.11 -14.23 2.68
C VAL A 53 2.69 -15.56 2.20
N LYS A 54 1.88 -16.62 2.18
CA LYS A 54 2.37 -17.98 1.96
C LYS A 54 2.04 -18.50 0.57
N GLU A 55 0.82 -18.26 0.10
CA GLU A 55 0.27 -18.89 -1.12
C GLU A 55 -0.25 -17.89 -2.14
N GLU A 56 -0.40 -16.63 -1.75
CA GLU A 56 -0.97 -15.57 -2.58
C GLU A 56 0.04 -15.05 -3.63
N LEU A 57 1.31 -15.08 -3.25
CA LEU A 57 2.47 -14.76 -4.09
C LEU A 57 3.10 -16.05 -4.63
N LYS A 58 3.88 -15.94 -5.71
CA LYS A 58 4.64 -17.05 -6.30
C LYS A 58 5.67 -17.65 -5.34
N ASN A 59 6.21 -16.83 -4.44
CA ASN A 59 7.14 -17.24 -3.40
C ASN A 59 6.69 -16.69 -2.05
N PRO A 60 7.02 -17.37 -0.93
CA PRO A 60 6.72 -16.86 0.41
C PRO A 60 7.29 -15.46 0.61
N GLY A 61 6.46 -14.59 1.17
CA GLY A 61 6.78 -13.20 1.38
C GLY A 61 6.28 -12.66 2.71
N THR A 62 6.76 -11.48 3.03
CA THR A 62 6.32 -10.71 4.18
C THR A 62 5.56 -9.49 3.70
N MET A 63 4.45 -9.21 4.36
CA MET A 63 3.62 -8.03 4.17
C MET A 63 3.63 -7.21 5.46
N ASP A 64 4.25 -6.03 5.43
CA ASP A 64 4.29 -5.07 6.54
C ASP A 64 3.33 -3.92 6.24
N PHE A 65 2.47 -3.53 7.19
CA PHE A 65 1.56 -2.41 7.02
C PHE A 65 1.34 -1.63 8.30
N TYR A 66 1.06 -0.33 8.15
CA TYR A 66 0.62 0.53 9.21
C TYR A 66 -0.13 1.73 8.62
N PRO A 67 -1.35 2.04 9.07
CA PRO A 67 -2.17 3.11 8.48
C PRO A 67 -1.63 4.50 8.75
N VAL A 68 -2.01 5.44 7.89
CA VAL A 68 -1.98 6.87 8.18
C VAL A 68 -3.37 7.29 8.63
N PHE A 69 -3.42 7.90 9.81
CA PHE A 69 -4.64 8.45 10.38
C PHE A 69 -4.75 9.94 10.14
N GLU A 70 -5.94 10.42 9.80
CA GLU A 70 -6.30 11.83 9.80
C GLU A 70 -7.66 11.96 10.45
N ASN A 71 -7.80 12.88 11.41
CA ASN A 71 -9.01 12.97 12.25
C ASN A 71 -9.43 11.62 12.84
N GLU A 72 -8.46 10.87 13.38
CA GLU A 72 -8.65 9.57 14.06
C GLU A 72 -9.19 8.43 13.17
N VAL A 73 -9.18 8.59 11.84
CA VAL A 73 -9.61 7.54 10.91
C VAL A 73 -8.55 7.23 9.86
N ILE A 74 -8.52 5.98 9.36
CA ILE A 74 -7.59 5.55 8.32
C ILE A 74 -7.89 6.28 7.00
N VAL A 75 -6.95 7.09 6.51
CA VAL A 75 -7.06 7.72 5.18
C VAL A 75 -6.09 7.15 4.16
N GLU A 76 -5.05 6.46 4.62
CA GLU A 76 -4.10 5.76 3.78
C GLU A 76 -3.63 4.49 4.47
N MET A 77 -3.38 3.44 3.70
CA MET A 77 -2.77 2.20 4.17
C MET A 77 -1.60 1.84 3.25
N PRO A 78 -0.38 2.29 3.59
CA PRO A 78 0.85 1.80 2.98
C PRO A 78 1.11 0.35 3.39
N VAL A 79 1.34 -0.50 2.38
CA VAL A 79 1.70 -1.90 2.55
C VAL A 79 3.01 -2.18 1.83
N ARG A 80 4.01 -2.66 2.57
CA ARG A 80 5.33 -3.03 2.04
C ARG A 80 5.44 -4.53 1.91
N PHE A 81 5.86 -4.99 0.73
CA PHE A 81 6.10 -6.39 0.45
C PHE A 81 7.59 -6.65 0.26
N ARG A 82 8.04 -7.83 0.66
CA ARG A 82 9.32 -8.44 0.27
C ARG A 82 9.17 -9.96 0.16
N TYR A 83 9.96 -10.61 -0.69
CA TYR A 83 10.13 -12.06 -0.59
C TYR A 83 11.04 -12.43 0.58
N ASN A 84 10.76 -13.55 1.25
CA ASN A 84 11.52 -13.95 2.44
C ASN A 84 12.94 -14.48 2.12
N GLY A 85 13.16 -14.98 0.90
CA GLY A 85 14.41 -15.64 0.50
C GLY A 85 15.36 -14.80 -0.35
N TRP A 86 15.15 -13.47 -0.45
CA TRP A 86 15.97 -12.66 -1.34
C TRP A 86 17.45 -12.69 -0.95
N THR A 87 18.31 -12.77 -1.96
CA THR A 87 19.76 -12.62 -1.86
C THR A 87 20.25 -11.84 -3.08
N PRO A 88 21.40 -11.12 -3.02
CA PRO A 88 21.89 -10.30 -4.13
C PRO A 88 22.11 -11.03 -5.46
N TRP A 89 22.26 -12.36 -5.43
CA TRP A 89 22.48 -13.20 -6.62
C TRP A 89 21.21 -13.89 -7.11
N ASN A 90 20.05 -13.67 -6.47
CA ASN A 90 18.80 -14.31 -6.84
C ASN A 90 17.82 -13.30 -7.47
N GLU A 91 17.98 -13.08 -8.78
CA GLU A 91 17.13 -12.16 -9.56
C GLU A 91 15.66 -12.60 -9.60
N GLU A 92 15.35 -13.89 -9.42
CA GLU A 92 13.97 -14.39 -9.38
C GLU A 92 13.18 -13.91 -8.16
N LEU A 93 13.88 -13.42 -7.12
CA LEU A 93 13.27 -12.81 -5.94
C LEU A 93 13.42 -11.29 -5.91
N SER A 94 13.77 -10.66 -7.04
CA SER A 94 13.86 -9.19 -7.15
C SER A 94 12.52 -8.49 -6.98
N SER A 95 12.56 -7.19 -6.65
CA SER A 95 11.39 -6.33 -6.57
C SER A 95 10.65 -6.19 -7.91
N ASP A 96 11.31 -6.39 -9.05
CA ASP A 96 10.65 -6.44 -10.36
C ASP A 96 9.69 -7.63 -10.46
N LYS A 97 10.14 -8.83 -10.07
CA LYS A 97 9.30 -10.03 -10.03
C LYS A 97 8.20 -9.88 -8.99
N LEU A 98 8.54 -9.35 -7.81
CA LEU A 98 7.60 -9.10 -6.74
C LEU A 98 6.51 -8.10 -7.14
N GLN A 99 6.84 -7.03 -7.87
CA GLN A 99 5.86 -6.02 -8.28
C GLN A 99 4.80 -6.63 -9.20
N GLU A 100 5.22 -7.47 -10.14
CA GLU A 100 4.31 -8.18 -11.04
C GLU A 100 3.45 -9.21 -10.30
N ASP A 101 4.02 -9.84 -9.28
CA ASP A 101 3.36 -10.82 -8.44
C ASP A 101 2.26 -10.17 -7.57
N VAL A 102 2.61 -9.09 -6.88
CA VAL A 102 1.68 -8.26 -6.11
C VAL A 102 0.58 -7.71 -7.02
N LEU A 103 0.92 -7.19 -8.20
CA LEU A 103 -0.09 -6.73 -9.16
C LEU A 103 -1.05 -7.84 -9.58
N ARG A 104 -0.55 -9.06 -9.83
CA ARG A 104 -1.41 -10.20 -10.18
C ARG A 104 -2.37 -10.53 -9.04
N TRP A 105 -1.86 -10.61 -7.81
CA TRP A 105 -2.70 -10.87 -6.65
C TRP A 105 -3.74 -9.78 -6.43
N TYR A 106 -3.35 -8.52 -6.55
CA TYR A 106 -4.25 -7.38 -6.41
C TYR A 106 -5.31 -7.32 -7.51
N LYS A 107 -5.00 -7.71 -8.74
CA LYS A 107 -6.01 -7.88 -9.81
C LYS A 107 -7.06 -8.94 -9.46
N LYS A 108 -6.66 -10.01 -8.74
CA LYS A 108 -7.58 -11.05 -8.27
C LYS A 108 -8.48 -10.53 -7.13
N CYS A 109 -7.92 -9.76 -6.20
CA CYS A 109 -8.66 -9.27 -5.03
C CYS A 109 -9.53 -8.04 -5.30
N TYR A 110 -9.06 -7.10 -6.11
CA TYR A 110 -9.70 -5.80 -6.32
C TYR A 110 -10.22 -5.60 -7.74
N GLY A 111 -10.07 -6.62 -8.60
CA GLY A 111 -10.49 -6.59 -9.99
C GLY A 111 -9.42 -6.05 -10.94
N SER A 112 -9.69 -6.22 -12.24
CA SER A 112 -8.87 -5.66 -13.31
C SER A 112 -9.01 -4.13 -13.39
N GLY A 113 -8.21 -3.47 -14.25
CA GLY A 113 -8.30 -2.01 -14.46
C GLY A 113 -7.14 -1.18 -13.90
N PHE A 114 -6.07 -1.83 -13.43
CA PHE A 114 -4.81 -1.12 -13.15
C PHE A 114 -4.22 -0.54 -14.45
N ILE A 115 -4.01 0.77 -14.48
CA ILE A 115 -3.28 1.47 -15.53
C ILE A 115 -1.79 1.57 -15.17
N THR A 116 -0.94 1.66 -16.18
CA THR A 116 0.50 1.81 -15.99
C THR A 116 0.88 3.29 -16.08
N VAL A 117 1.59 3.79 -15.07
CA VAL A 117 2.17 5.13 -15.04
C VAL A 117 3.69 4.98 -15.00
N LYS A 118 4.42 5.75 -15.80
CA LYS A 118 5.88 5.78 -15.79
C LYS A 118 6.35 7.08 -15.13
N HIS A 119 7.15 6.97 -14.09
CA HIS A 119 7.89 8.08 -13.52
C HIS A 119 9.32 8.07 -14.09
N PRO A 120 9.89 9.23 -14.47
CA PRO A 120 11.26 9.31 -14.98
C PRO A 120 12.27 8.62 -14.05
N ASP A 121 12.21 8.94 -12.75
CA ASP A 121 13.21 8.46 -11.77
C ASP A 121 12.81 7.20 -10.99
N ARG A 122 11.50 6.96 -10.77
CA ARG A 122 11.01 5.85 -9.93
C ARG A 122 10.51 4.65 -10.73
N GLY A 123 10.68 4.70 -12.05
CA GLY A 123 10.25 3.64 -12.95
C GLY A 123 8.74 3.48 -13.03
N ARG A 124 8.27 2.23 -13.10
CA ARG A 124 6.88 1.89 -13.38
C ARG A 124 6.06 1.79 -12.10
N ALA A 125 4.89 2.44 -12.10
CA ALA A 125 3.84 2.26 -11.12
C ALA A 125 2.55 1.75 -11.77
N PHE A 126 1.75 1.01 -11.00
CA PHE A 126 0.42 0.56 -11.41
C PHE A 126 -0.63 1.23 -10.53
N VAL A 127 -1.62 1.87 -11.15
CA VAL A 127 -2.64 2.64 -10.43
C VAL A 127 -4.01 2.11 -10.79
N LYS A 128 -4.85 1.86 -9.79
CA LYS A 128 -6.28 1.59 -9.94
C LYS A 128 -7.06 2.58 -9.10
N VAL A 129 -8.21 3.01 -9.62
CA VAL A 129 -9.14 3.90 -8.94
C VAL A 129 -10.51 3.26 -9.02
N ASP A 130 -11.11 2.99 -7.86
CA ASP A 130 -12.47 2.46 -7.70
C ASP A 130 -13.24 3.40 -6.77
N GLY A 131 -14.21 4.17 -7.31
CA GLY A 131 -14.92 5.17 -6.53
C GLY A 131 -13.97 6.13 -5.79
N ASN A 132 -13.99 6.12 -4.45
CA ASN A 132 -13.11 6.92 -3.58
C ASN A 132 -11.73 6.32 -3.34
N ARG A 133 -11.50 5.04 -3.64
CA ARG A 133 -10.24 4.35 -3.29
C ARG A 133 -9.26 4.35 -4.46
N ARG A 134 -8.04 4.80 -4.20
CA ARG A 134 -6.90 4.62 -5.10
C ARG A 134 -5.99 3.53 -4.55
N ILE A 135 -5.52 2.65 -5.42
CA ILE A 135 -4.47 1.66 -5.13
C ILE A 135 -3.28 1.94 -6.04
N THR A 136 -2.11 2.19 -5.46
CA THR A 136 -0.86 2.46 -6.19
C THR A 136 0.20 1.43 -5.84
N ILE A 137 0.71 0.70 -6.83
CA ILE A 137 1.76 -0.32 -6.65
C ILE A 137 3.05 0.14 -7.34
N PHE A 138 4.15 0.26 -6.60
CA PHE A 138 5.43 0.74 -7.13
C PHE A 138 6.62 0.14 -6.36
N LYS A 139 7.79 0.10 -7.00
CA LYS A 139 9.03 -0.36 -6.36
C LYS A 139 9.61 0.74 -5.49
N GLU A 140 10.17 0.35 -4.35
CA GLU A 140 10.98 1.26 -3.53
C GLU A 140 12.46 1.12 -3.85
N ASP A 141 12.94 -0.12 -3.83
CA ASP A 141 14.32 -0.52 -4.05
C ASP A 141 14.34 -1.90 -4.72
N ASP A 142 15.49 -2.60 -4.68
CA ASP A 142 15.69 -3.89 -5.35
C ASP A 142 14.95 -5.06 -4.71
N ILE A 143 14.40 -4.89 -3.49
CA ILE A 143 13.79 -5.99 -2.73
C ILE A 143 12.38 -5.66 -2.22
N HIS A 144 12.02 -4.37 -2.18
CA HIS A 144 10.75 -3.90 -1.64
C HIS A 144 9.80 -3.34 -2.69
N VAL A 145 8.52 -3.65 -2.51
CA VAL A 145 7.41 -3.11 -3.30
C VAL A 145 6.37 -2.52 -2.35
N TRP A 146 5.91 -1.32 -2.65
CA TRP A 146 4.78 -0.70 -1.98
C TRP A 146 3.48 -0.98 -2.73
N ALA A 147 2.40 -1.23 -1.99
CA ALA A 147 1.03 -1.05 -2.42
C ALA A 147 0.33 -0.09 -1.45
N VAL A 148 -0.11 1.06 -1.94
CA VAL A 148 -0.69 2.13 -1.12
C VAL A 148 -2.16 2.29 -1.46
N PHE A 149 -3.03 2.06 -0.47
CA PHE A 149 -4.45 2.38 -0.54
C PHE A 149 -4.66 3.80 -0.03
N THR A 150 -5.39 4.64 -0.76
CA THR A 150 -5.70 6.02 -0.34
C THR A 150 -7.20 6.30 -0.51
N ASP A 151 -7.84 6.89 0.51
CA ASP A 151 -9.14 7.53 0.36
C ASP A 151 -8.97 8.90 -0.30
N MET A 152 -9.41 9.02 -1.55
CA MET A 152 -9.31 10.26 -2.33
C MET A 152 -10.35 11.31 -1.92
N LEU A 153 -11.32 10.96 -1.07
CA LEU A 153 -12.30 11.91 -0.53
C LEU A 153 -11.90 12.44 0.85
N ALA A 154 -10.87 11.87 1.47
CA ALA A 154 -10.36 12.37 2.74
C ALA A 154 -9.86 13.82 2.57
N LYS A 155 -10.38 14.72 3.39
CA LYS A 155 -9.89 16.11 3.43
C LYS A 155 -8.53 16.09 4.12
N ARG A 156 -7.46 16.14 3.33
CA ARG A 156 -6.11 16.39 3.84
C ARG A 156 -5.91 17.89 4.01
N GLU A 157 -5.45 18.33 5.17
CA GLU A 157 -4.77 19.62 5.25
C GLU A 157 -3.41 19.44 4.51
N MET A 158 -3.31 20.02 3.31
CA MET A 158 -2.36 19.70 2.21
C MET A 158 -0.83 19.78 2.52
N PRO A 159 0.08 19.22 1.65
CA PRO A 159 -0.12 18.86 0.24
C PRO A 159 0.26 17.43 -0.20
N ASP A 160 -0.28 17.06 -1.37
CA ASP A 160 -0.11 15.82 -2.13
C ASP A 160 1.36 15.36 -2.25
N THR A 161 1.84 14.61 -1.26
CA THR A 161 3.08 13.86 -1.36
C THR A 161 2.74 12.39 -1.16
N ILE A 162 3.15 11.55 -2.11
CA ILE A 162 3.07 10.10 -1.99
C ILE A 162 3.94 9.70 -0.80
N THR A 163 3.33 9.38 0.34
CA THR A 163 4.03 8.94 1.54
C THR A 163 4.37 7.45 1.44
N GLY A 164 5.44 7.16 0.71
CA GLY A 164 6.37 6.08 1.05
C GLY A 164 7.67 6.73 1.48
N GLY A 165 7.97 6.70 2.78
CA GLY A 165 9.28 7.02 3.37
C GLY A 165 9.92 8.36 2.98
N ILE A 166 9.77 9.38 3.84
CA ILE A 166 10.70 10.51 4.08
C ILE A 166 11.42 11.06 2.84
N ILE A 167 10.86 12.12 2.23
CA ILE A 167 11.65 13.04 1.39
C ILE A 167 11.47 14.46 1.89
N ASN A 168 12.63 15.09 2.02
CA ASN A 168 12.98 16.32 2.70
C ASN A 168 12.20 17.55 2.22
N LYS A 169 12.11 18.56 3.11
CA LYS A 169 11.45 19.87 2.93
C LYS A 169 12.06 20.77 1.83
N ASP A 170 12.98 20.28 1.02
CA ASP A 170 13.78 21.10 0.10
C ASP A 170 13.23 21.20 -1.33
N ILE A 171 12.27 20.34 -1.73
CA ILE A 171 11.77 20.32 -3.12
C ILE A 171 10.73 21.43 -3.41
N VAL A 172 10.06 21.96 -2.39
CA VAL A 172 9.00 22.97 -2.58
C VAL A 172 9.57 24.34 -3.01
N LYS A 173 10.89 24.56 -2.91
CA LYS A 173 11.52 25.84 -3.29
C LYS A 173 11.85 26.00 -4.77
N GLU A 174 11.85 24.93 -5.57
CA GLU A 174 12.29 25.00 -6.98
C GLU A 174 11.16 25.03 -8.03
N LEU A 175 9.90 24.92 -7.62
CA LEU A 175 8.75 25.06 -8.54
C LEU A 175 8.02 26.41 -8.39
N GLY A 176 8.65 27.38 -7.72
CA GLY A 176 8.15 28.73 -7.50
C GLY A 176 8.98 29.82 -8.20
N LYS A 177 9.53 29.55 -9.39
CA LYS A 177 10.11 30.56 -10.28
C LYS A 177 9.72 30.33 -11.72
#